data_AF-A0A914DBC3-F1
#
_entry.id   AF-A0A914DBC3-F1
#
_cell.length_a   1.000
_cell.length_b   1.000
_cell.length_c   1.000
_cell.angle_alpha   90.00
_cell.angle_beta   90.00
_cell.angle_gamma   90.00
#
_symmetry.space_group_name_H-M   'P 1'
#
loop_
_entity.id
_entity.type
_entity.pdbx_description
1 polymer ?
#
loop_
_entity_poly.entity_id
_entity_poly.type
_entity_poly.pdbx_seq_one_letter_code
_entity_poly.pdbx_strand_id
1 'polypeptide(L)'
;MAEMRPAIIKLHEKGYSTREIEQLLDVSQSSVSRHIKRYEETGNHKDREGRGRKKTARSKRNIQRAKGMIQRNSTTKANSSRKLAKKLDVSEASARRRRGKKSLWKLWRRSWTTSRSD
;
A
#
# COMPACT_ATOMS: atom_id res chain seq x y z
N MET A 1 -20.78 3.28 6.32
CA MET A 1 -20.41 4.53 5.61
C MET A 1 -19.93 4.33 4.18
N ALA A 2 -19.08 3.33 3.84
CA ALA A 2 -18.65 3.13 2.45
C ALA A 2 -19.83 2.88 1.49
N GLU A 3 -20.80 2.07 1.91
CA GLU A 3 -21.99 1.69 1.12
C GLU A 3 -23.00 2.83 0.88
N MET A 4 -23.06 3.85 1.75
CA MET A 4 -24.07 4.92 1.64
C MET A 4 -23.65 6.09 0.73
N ARG A 5 -22.35 6.23 0.44
CA ARG A 5 -21.84 7.30 -0.44
C ARG A 5 -22.39 7.27 -1.87
N PRO A 6 -22.42 6.11 -2.56
CA PRO A 6 -23.03 6.05 -3.88
C PRO A 6 -24.53 6.35 -3.84
N ALA A 7 -25.23 6.02 -2.74
CA ALA A 7 -26.64 6.38 -2.56
C ALA A 7 -26.83 7.90 -2.42
N ILE A 8 -26.01 8.57 -1.60
CA ILE A 8 -26.01 10.03 -1.46
C ILE A 8 -25.83 10.72 -2.82
N ILE A 9 -24.85 10.27 -3.61
CA ILE A 9 -24.56 10.88 -4.92
C ILE A 9 -25.70 10.64 -5.91
N LYS A 10 -26.24 9.41 -5.98
CA LYS A 10 -27.40 9.12 -6.84
C LYS A 10 -28.61 9.98 -6.49
N LEU A 11 -28.86 10.24 -5.21
CA LEU A 11 -29.97 11.10 -4.78
C LEU A 11 -29.70 12.57 -5.12
N HIS A 12 -28.46 13.03 -4.95
CA HIS A 12 -28.05 14.37 -5.38
C HIS A 12 -28.21 14.57 -6.90
N GLU A 13 -27.79 13.60 -7.72
CA GLU A 13 -27.98 13.63 -9.18
C GLU A 13 -29.46 13.64 -9.60
N LYS A 14 -30.33 13.06 -8.78
CA LYS A 14 -31.79 13.12 -8.95
C LYS A 14 -32.40 14.45 -8.49
N GLY A 15 -31.61 15.38 -7.96
CA GLY A 15 -32.05 16.71 -7.54
C GLY A 15 -32.57 16.80 -6.10
N TYR A 16 -32.36 15.77 -5.26
CA TYR A 16 -32.77 15.83 -3.86
C TYR A 16 -31.87 16.80 -3.08
N SER A 17 -32.49 17.56 -2.18
CA SER A 17 -31.78 18.46 -1.27
C SER A 17 -31.00 17.68 -0.20
N THR A 18 -29.98 18.31 0.38
CA THR A 18 -29.16 17.69 1.43
C THR A 18 -29.98 17.23 2.65
N ARG A 19 -31.05 17.95 2.98
CA ARG A 19 -31.94 17.66 4.10
C ARG A 19 -32.84 16.45 3.83
N GLU A 20 -33.35 16.31 2.61
CA GLU A 20 -34.13 15.13 2.20
C GLU A 20 -33.24 13.88 2.20
N ILE A 21 -31.99 14.00 1.73
CA ILE A 21 -31.03 12.90 1.71
C ILE A 21 -30.68 12.46 3.14
N GLU A 22 -30.50 13.40 4.07
CA GLU A 22 -30.27 13.11 5.49
C GLU A 22 -31.43 12.29 6.07
N GLN A 23 -32.67 12.71 5.85
CA GLN A 23 -33.85 12.01 6.37
C GLN A 23 -34.03 10.63 5.75
N LEU A 24 -33.75 10.48 4.45
CA LEU A 24 -33.92 9.23 3.72
C LEU A 24 -32.88 8.17 4.13
N LEU A 25 -31.64 8.59 4.39
CA LEU A 25 -30.52 7.69 4.64
C LEU A 25 -30.10 7.62 6.12
N ASP A 26 -30.72 8.40 6.99
CA ASP A 26 -30.36 8.56 8.42
C ASP A 26 -28.86 8.88 8.60
N VAL A 27 -28.38 9.87 7.85
CA VAL A 27 -26.97 10.31 7.87
C VAL A 27 -26.89 11.79 8.10
N SER A 28 -25.99 12.23 8.98
CA SER A 28 -25.84 13.65 9.31
C SER A 28 -25.70 14.54 8.06
N GLN A 29 -26.41 15.66 8.04
CA GLN A 29 -26.34 16.65 6.95
C GLN A 29 -24.90 17.07 6.61
N SER A 30 -24.05 17.23 7.63
CA SER A 30 -22.63 17.57 7.48
C SER A 30 -21.83 16.50 6.74
N SER A 31 -22.22 15.23 6.90
CA SER A 31 -21.63 14.12 6.15
C SER A 31 -22.10 14.16 4.70
N VAL A 32 -23.40 14.34 4.46
CA VAL A 32 -23.98 14.45 3.11
C VAL A 32 -23.28 15.56 2.31
N SER A 33 -23.20 16.77 2.88
CA SER A 33 -22.53 17.92 2.26
C SER A 33 -21.06 17.65 1.92
N ARG A 34 -20.29 17.04 2.83
CA ARG A 34 -18.88 16.69 2.58
C ARG A 34 -18.71 15.68 1.45
N HIS A 35 -19.66 14.74 1.28
CA HIS A 35 -19.58 13.74 0.23
C HIS A 35 -19.96 14.32 -1.14
N ILE A 36 -20.99 15.17 -1.19
CA ILE A 36 -21.38 15.91 -2.41
C ILE A 36 -20.22 16.80 -2.87
N LYS A 37 -19.71 17.67 -1.99
CA LYS A 37 -18.58 18.55 -2.32
C LYS A 37 -17.36 17.77 -2.84
N ARG A 38 -17.04 16.65 -2.21
CA ARG A 38 -15.93 15.78 -2.67
C ARG A 38 -16.21 15.20 -4.05
N TYR A 39 -17.44 14.77 -4.31
CA TYR A 39 -17.84 14.23 -5.61
C TYR A 39 -17.70 15.29 -6.70
N GLU A 40 -18.13 16.52 -6.44
CA GLU A 40 -17.94 17.65 -7.35
C GLU A 40 -16.45 17.95 -7.61
N GLU A 41 -15.60 17.87 -6.57
CA GLU A 41 -14.15 18.11 -6.70
C GLU A 41 -13.39 17.00 -7.44
N THR A 42 -13.79 15.72 -7.27
CA THR A 42 -12.97 14.57 -7.69
C THR A 42 -13.65 13.63 -8.69
N GLY A 43 -14.95 13.78 -8.92
CA GLY A 43 -15.77 12.86 -9.73
C GLY A 43 -15.88 11.44 -9.16
N ASN A 44 -15.47 11.22 -7.90
CA ASN A 44 -15.37 9.88 -7.33
C ASN A 44 -15.88 9.83 -5.87
N HIS A 45 -16.50 8.71 -5.53
CA HIS A 45 -17.05 8.41 -4.20
C HIS A 45 -16.15 7.51 -3.34
N LYS A 46 -15.06 6.99 -3.93
CA LYS A 46 -14.08 6.15 -3.24
C LYS A 46 -13.33 6.92 -2.14
N ASP A 47 -12.82 6.18 -1.17
CA ASP A 47 -11.88 6.75 -0.22
C ASP A 47 -10.59 7.19 -0.92
N ARG A 48 -9.97 8.26 -0.40
CA ARG A 48 -8.68 8.74 -0.90
C ARG A 48 -7.63 7.65 -0.73
N GLU A 49 -7.07 7.21 -1.85
CA GLU A 49 -5.96 6.26 -1.84
C GLU A 49 -4.76 6.85 -1.11
N GLY A 50 -4.05 6.02 -0.34
CA GLY A 50 -2.82 6.44 0.34
C GLY A 50 -3.02 7.21 1.65
N ARG A 51 -4.16 7.04 2.33
CA ARG A 51 -4.39 7.59 3.67
C ARG A 51 -3.34 7.08 4.68
N GLY A 52 -2.85 7.98 5.53
CA GLY A 52 -1.89 7.69 6.61
C GLY A 52 -0.42 8.03 6.29
N ARG A 53 0.43 8.00 7.32
CA ARG A 53 1.87 8.34 7.20
C ARG A 53 2.59 7.32 6.32
N LYS A 54 3.17 7.77 5.21
CA LYS A 54 4.06 6.94 4.38
C LYS A 54 5.25 6.50 5.22
N LYS A 55 5.50 5.19 5.30
CA LYS A 55 6.65 4.65 6.05
C LYS A 55 7.94 5.02 5.31
N THR A 56 8.85 5.75 5.95
CA THR A 56 10.17 6.13 5.40
C THR A 56 10.97 4.90 4.95
N ALA A 57 10.86 3.81 5.71
CA ALA A 57 11.46 2.53 5.36
C ALA A 57 10.81 1.82 4.16
N ARG A 58 9.77 2.36 3.54
CA ARG A 58 9.19 1.84 2.29
C ARG A 58 9.31 2.85 1.14
N SER A 59 10.13 3.89 1.29
CA SER A 59 10.38 4.82 0.19
C SER A 59 11.00 4.08 -1.01
N LYS A 60 10.64 4.49 -2.22
CA LYS A 60 11.16 3.91 -3.47
C LYS A 60 12.70 3.89 -3.47
N ARG A 61 13.32 4.99 -3.04
CA ARG A 61 14.77 5.14 -2.84
C ARG A 61 15.35 4.05 -1.93
N ASN A 62 14.75 3.84 -0.75
CA ASN A 62 15.24 2.85 0.21
C ASN A 62 15.06 1.41 -0.28
N ILE A 63 14.02 1.14 -1.06
CA ILE A 63 13.79 -0.17 -1.70
C ILE A 63 14.84 -0.42 -2.78
N GLN A 64 15.05 0.53 -3.69
CA GLN A 64 16.04 0.41 -4.77
C GLN A 64 17.46 0.25 -4.22
N ARG A 65 17.83 1.06 -3.22
CA ARG A 65 19.15 0.97 -2.58
C ARG A 65 19.36 -0.38 -1.90
N ALA A 66 18.35 -0.90 -1.21
CA ALA A 66 18.41 -2.25 -0.62
C ALA A 66 18.57 -3.34 -1.69
N LYS A 67 17.81 -3.28 -2.78
CA LYS A 67 17.88 -4.24 -3.89
C LYS A 67 19.26 -4.22 -4.55
N GLY A 68 19.78 -3.04 -4.90
CA GLY A 68 21.10 -2.91 -5.51
C GLY A 68 22.23 -3.41 -4.61
N MET A 69 22.14 -3.19 -3.29
CA MET A 69 23.12 -3.74 -2.34
C MET A 69 23.09 -5.27 -2.30
N ILE A 70 21.89 -5.87 -2.27
CA ILE A 70 21.71 -7.34 -2.24
C ILE A 70 22.19 -7.96 -3.55
N GLN A 71 21.91 -7.34 -4.70
CA GLN A 71 22.30 -7.84 -6.01
C GLN A 71 23.83 -7.85 -6.18
N ARG A 72 24.52 -6.79 -5.76
CA ARG A 72 25.99 -6.69 -5.85
C ARG A 72 26.72 -7.70 -4.96
N ASN A 73 26.16 -8.02 -3.80
CA ASN A 73 26.77 -8.94 -2.83
C ASN A 73 25.68 -9.77 -2.15
N SER A 74 25.26 -10.87 -2.77
CA SER A 74 24.16 -11.70 -2.25
C SER A 74 24.50 -12.45 -0.96
N THR A 75 25.77 -12.46 -0.57
CA THR A 75 26.29 -13.13 0.62
C THR A 75 25.76 -12.51 1.92
N THR A 76 25.38 -13.39 2.84
CA THR A 76 24.80 -13.04 4.14
C THR A 76 25.74 -12.26 5.06
N LYS A 77 27.07 -12.32 4.84
CA LYS A 77 28.09 -11.65 5.67
C LYS A 77 28.15 -10.14 5.39
N ALA A 78 28.25 -9.73 4.12
CA ALA A 78 28.36 -8.32 3.71
C ALA A 78 27.03 -7.55 3.80
N ASN A 79 25.92 -8.27 3.60
CA ASN A 79 24.57 -7.73 3.60
C ASN A 79 23.69 -8.45 4.63
N SER A 80 24.18 -8.61 5.88
CA SER A 80 23.37 -9.07 7.02
C SER A 80 22.33 -8.02 7.44
N SER A 81 21.30 -8.38 8.23
CA SER A 81 20.12 -7.50 8.50
C SER A 81 20.58 -6.22 9.15
N ARG A 82 21.47 -6.38 10.11
CA ARG A 82 22.14 -5.32 10.85
C ARG A 82 22.97 -4.40 9.95
N LYS A 83 23.78 -4.96 9.03
CA LYS A 83 24.63 -4.16 8.14
C LYS A 83 23.81 -3.39 7.10
N LEU A 84 22.76 -4.00 6.56
CA LEU A 84 21.81 -3.34 5.66
C LEU A 84 21.03 -2.23 6.37
N ALA A 85 20.62 -2.46 7.62
CA ALA A 85 19.97 -1.46 8.46
C ALA A 85 20.85 -0.21 8.64
N LYS A 86 22.10 -0.39 9.06
CA LYS A 86 23.06 0.72 9.23
C LYS A 86 23.27 1.52 7.93
N LYS A 87 23.42 0.84 6.79
CA LYS A 87 23.65 1.49 5.48
C LYS A 87 22.44 2.26 4.94
N LEU A 88 21.24 1.86 5.35
CA LEU A 88 19.96 2.39 4.86
C LEU A 88 19.27 3.29 5.89
N ASP A 89 19.88 3.49 7.05
CA ASP A 89 19.35 4.22 8.20
C ASP A 89 17.90 3.79 8.54
N VAL A 90 17.70 2.48 8.68
CA VAL A 90 16.40 1.89 9.03
C VAL A 90 16.54 0.82 10.08
N SER A 91 15.43 0.51 10.77
CA SER A 91 15.41 -0.58 11.75
C SER A 91 15.82 -1.94 11.16
N GLU A 92 16.47 -2.77 11.97
CA GLU A 92 16.90 -4.11 11.56
C GLU A 92 15.73 -4.97 11.08
N ALA A 93 14.57 -4.86 11.75
CA ALA A 93 13.34 -5.54 11.33
C ALA A 93 12.89 -5.13 9.92
N SER A 94 13.03 -3.85 9.56
CA SER A 94 12.71 -3.37 8.21
C SER A 94 13.71 -3.89 7.18
N ALA A 95 15.01 -3.85 7.50
CA ALA A 95 16.05 -4.42 6.64
C ALA A 95 15.87 -5.93 6.41
N ARG A 96 15.49 -6.68 7.45
CA ARG A 96 15.17 -8.12 7.37
C ARG A 96 13.99 -8.39 6.45
N ARG A 97 12.89 -7.64 6.58
CA ARG A 97 11.72 -7.73 5.70
C ARG A 97 12.07 -7.43 4.23
N ARG A 98 12.99 -6.49 3.97
CA ARG A 98 13.47 -6.20 2.62
C ARG A 98 14.39 -7.28 2.03
N ARG A 99 15.21 -7.93 2.86
CA ARG A 99 16.00 -9.09 2.41
C ARG A 99 15.12 -10.31 2.17
N GLY A 100 14.05 -10.47 2.96
CA GLY A 100 13.18 -11.63 2.96
C GLY A 100 12.21 -11.69 1.77
N LYS A 101 12.70 -12.18 0.63
CA LYS A 101 12.07 -13.27 -0.14
C LYS A 101 13.20 -14.14 -0.71
N LYS A 102 13.81 -14.92 0.18
CA LYS A 102 14.81 -15.96 -0.11
C LYS A 102 14.21 -17.19 -0.81
N SER A 103 12.92 -17.19 -1.20
CA SER A 103 12.27 -18.37 -1.79
C SER A 103 12.62 -18.59 -3.26
N LEU A 104 12.91 -17.54 -4.03
CA LEU A 104 13.32 -17.71 -5.44
C LEU A 104 14.68 -18.39 -5.59
N TRP A 105 15.65 -18.08 -4.72
CA TRP A 105 16.97 -18.70 -4.76
C TRP A 105 16.97 -20.17 -4.28
N LYS A 106 16.01 -20.55 -3.42
CA LYS A 106 15.79 -21.95 -3.03
C LYS A 106 15.03 -22.75 -4.10
N LEU A 107 14.08 -22.12 -4.80
CA LEU A 107 13.38 -22.70 -5.96
C LEU A 107 14.34 -22.97 -7.13
N TRP A 108 15.24 -22.03 -7.42
CA TRP A 108 16.21 -22.14 -8.51
C TRP A 108 17.32 -23.18 -8.25
N ARG A 109 17.66 -23.42 -6.97
CA ARG A 109 18.61 -24.49 -6.59
C ARG A 109 18.00 -25.90 -6.69
N ARG A 110 16.67 -26.01 -6.60
CA ARG A 110 15.94 -27.30 -6.65
C ARG A 110 15.71 -27.83 -8.06
N SER A 111 15.82 -26.97 -9.09
CA SER A 111 15.72 -27.36 -10.50
C SER A 111 17.04 -27.83 -11.11
N TRP A 112 18.17 -27.66 -10.40
CA TRP A 112 19.51 -28.04 -10.88
C TRP A 112 20.00 -29.39 -10.33
N THR A 113 19.29 -29.98 -9.36
CA THR A 113 19.64 -31.28 -8.77
C THR A 113 18.89 -32.46 -9.39
N THR A 114 17.85 -32.19 -10.20
CA THR A 114 17.05 -33.23 -10.88
C THR A 114 17.61 -33.58 -12.28
N SER A 115 18.57 -32.81 -12.79
CA SER A 115 19.13 -32.97 -14.15
C SER A 115 20.43 -33.79 -14.19
N ARG A 116 20.73 -34.57 -13.15
CA ARG A 116 22.03 -35.25 -12.97
C ARG A 116 21.89 -36.72 -12.56
N SER A 117 20.77 -37.32 -12.93
CA SER A 117 20.48 -38.75 -12.74
C SER A 117 19.76 -39.26 -14.00
N ASP A 118 20.52 -39.38 -15.08
CA ASP A 118 20.37 -40.36 -16.17
C ASP A 118 21.73 -40.46 -16.87
#